data_AF-A0AAW4GAV8-F1
#
_entry.id   AF-A0AAW4GAV8-F1
#
_cell.length_a   1.000
_cell.length_b   1.000
_cell.length_c   1.000
_cell.angle_alpha   90.00
_cell.angle_beta   90.00
_cell.angle_gamma   90.00
#
_symmetry.space_group_name_H-M   'P 1'
#
loop_
_entity.id
_entity.type
_entity.pdbx_description
1 polymer ?
#
loop_
_entity_poly.entity_id
_entity_poly.type
_entity_poly.pdbx_seq_one_letter_code
_entity_poly.pdbx_strand_id
1 'polypeptide(L)' 'MTAEPAIAAAQRVNGTHNMTRRDMRFAITAAREALAPLRKLHTRRQKMHNVICDECRSYWPCATAKLIYPEDEL' A
#
# COMPACT_ATOMS: atom_id res chain seq x y z
N MET A 1 -8.55 0.19 -13.49
CA MET A 1 -8.35 1.17 -12.39
C MET A 1 -8.17 0.36 -11.12
N THR A 2 -6.93 0.02 -10.80
CA THR A 2 -6.56 -0.85 -9.68
C THR A 2 -6.57 -0.02 -8.40
N ALA A 3 -7.27 -0.50 -7.37
CA ALA A 3 -7.59 0.31 -6.21
C ALA A 3 -6.36 0.50 -5.30
N GLU A 4 -5.97 1.76 -5.06
CA GLU A 4 -4.93 2.10 -4.10
C GLU A 4 -5.22 1.43 -2.74
N PRO A 5 -4.26 0.71 -2.12
CA PRO A 5 -4.52 -0.04 -0.90
C PRO A 5 -5.07 0.80 0.26
N ALA A 6 -4.65 2.06 0.36
CA ALA A 6 -5.17 3.00 1.35
C ALA A 6 -6.65 3.33 1.10
N ILE A 7 -7.06 3.51 -0.17
CA ILE A 7 -8.46 3.72 -0.53
C ILE A 7 -9.28 2.46 -0.22
N ALA A 8 -8.79 1.30 -0.62
CA ALA A 8 -9.45 0.03 -0.35
C ALA A 8 -9.61 -0.23 1.16
N ALA A 9 -8.60 0.12 1.97
CA ALA A 9 -8.68 0.04 3.43
C ALA A 9 -9.77 0.94 4.00
N ALA A 10 -9.81 2.20 3.59
CA ALA A 10 -10.83 3.14 4.06
C ALA A 10 -12.25 2.73 3.58
N GLN A 11 -12.38 2.16 2.38
CA GLN A 11 -13.67 1.64 1.88
C GLN A 11 -14.20 0.48 2.71
N ARG A 12 -13.31 -0.42 3.20
CA ARG A 12 -13.72 -1.51 4.10
C ARG A 12 -14.33 -0.98 5.39
N VAL A 13 -13.77 0.10 5.96
CA VAL A 13 -14.30 0.74 7.17
C VAL A 13 -15.65 1.42 6.91
N ASN A 14 -15.84 2.06 5.75
CA ASN A 14 -17.14 2.62 5.39
C ASN A 14 -18.21 1.54 5.13
N GLY A 15 -17.81 0.32 4.79
CA GLY A 15 -18.74 -0.82 4.71
C GLY A 15 -19.30 -1.24 6.07
N THR A 16 -18.59 -0.92 7.17
CA THR A 16 -19.00 -1.26 8.55
C THR A 16 -19.57 -0.08 9.32
N HIS A 17 -19.24 1.15 8.92
CA HIS A 17 -19.71 2.39 9.54
C HIS A 17 -20.21 3.35 8.47
N ASN A 18 -21.32 4.05 8.70
CA ASN A 18 -21.84 5.05 7.76
C ASN A 18 -21.01 6.35 7.85
N MET A 19 -19.83 6.35 7.24
CA MET A 19 -18.89 7.48 7.31
C MET A 19 -19.31 8.60 6.37
N THR A 20 -19.14 9.85 6.82
CA THR A 20 -19.32 10.99 5.91
C THR A 20 -18.18 11.05 4.90
N ARG A 21 -18.35 11.82 3.82
CA ARG A 21 -17.27 12.12 2.86
C ARG A 21 -16.04 12.71 3.55
N ARG A 22 -16.23 13.49 4.63
CA ARG A 22 -15.12 14.10 5.38
C ARG A 22 -14.34 13.02 6.13
N ASP A 23 -15.03 12.12 6.81
CA ASP A 23 -14.42 11.02 7.55
C ASP A 23 -13.65 10.09 6.61
N MET A 24 -14.21 9.82 5.42
CA MET A 24 -13.55 9.00 4.40
C MET A 24 -12.22 9.61 3.94
N ARG A 25 -12.16 10.93 3.75
CA ARG A 25 -10.90 11.62 3.42
C ARG A 25 -9.87 11.48 4.53
N PHE A 26 -10.28 11.64 5.79
CA PHE A 26 -9.38 11.44 6.92
C PHE A 26 -8.87 10.00 7.01
N ALA A 27 -9.73 9.00 6.79
CA ALA A 27 -9.35 7.60 6.79
C ALA A 27 -8.34 7.25 5.68
N ILE A 28 -8.53 7.77 4.46
CA ILE A 28 -7.56 7.60 3.36
C ILE A 28 -6.22 8.21 3.74
N THR A 29 -6.21 9.45 4.24
CA THR A 29 -4.96 10.13 4.63
C THR A 29 -4.25 9.38 5.76
N ALA A 30 -4.98 8.98 6.80
CA ALA A 30 -4.42 8.21 7.91
C ALA A 30 -3.83 6.87 7.44
N ALA A 31 -4.54 6.16 6.55
CA ALA A 31 -4.02 4.93 5.97
C ALA A 31 -2.75 5.15 5.14
N ARG A 32 -2.69 6.22 4.33
CA ARG A 32 -1.47 6.57 3.57
C ARG A 32 -0.29 6.86 4.50
N GLU A 33 -0.49 7.68 5.51
CA GLU A 33 0.54 8.02 6.51
C GLU A 33 1.03 6.77 7.26
N ALA A 34 0.12 5.88 7.63
CA ALA A 34 0.48 4.61 8.29
C ALA A 34 1.26 3.65 7.36
N LEU A 35 0.95 3.64 6.06
CA LEU A 35 1.65 2.80 5.07
C LEU A 35 2.97 3.41 4.59
N ALA A 36 3.16 4.73 4.70
CA ALA A 36 4.37 5.43 4.26
C ALA A 36 5.68 4.86 4.84
N PRO A 37 5.83 4.59 6.16
CA PRO A 37 7.04 3.98 6.68
C PRO A 37 7.26 2.57 6.14
N LEU A 38 6.21 1.78 5.93
CA LEU A 38 6.32 0.44 5.36
C LEU A 38 6.79 0.49 3.89
N ARG A 39 6.32 1.47 3.10
CA ARG A 39 6.80 1.68 1.72
C ARG A 39 8.28 2.03 1.68
N LYS A 40 8.78 2.79 2.65
CA LYS A 40 10.22 3.13 2.75
C LYS A 40 11.08 1.90 3.05
N LEU A 41 10.55 0.92 3.79
CA LEU A 41 11.25 -0.34 4.06
C LEU A 41 11.17 -1.28 2.84
N HIS A 42 9.96 -1.53 2.33
CA HIS A 42 9.75 -2.47 1.24
C HIS A 42 9.86 -1.80 -0.13
N THR A 43 11.08 -1.46 -0.52
CA THR A 43 11.37 -0.81 -1.81
C THR A 43 11.85 -1.79 -2.87
N ARG A 44 11.60 -1.45 -4.13
CA ARG A 44 12.05 -2.18 -5.30
C ARG A 44 13.53 -1.89 -5.57
N ARG A 45 14.36 -2.93 -5.63
CA ARG A 45 15.79 -2.83 -5.97
C ARG A 45 16.15 -3.76 -7.11
N GLN A 46 16.82 -3.23 -8.13
CA GLN A 46 17.40 -4.03 -9.19
C GLN A 46 18.74 -4.62 -8.71
N LYS A 47 18.89 -5.94 -8.80
CA LYS A 47 20.12 -6.65 -8.45
C LYS A 47 20.48 -7.65 -9.54
N MET A 48 21.58 -7.38 -10.25
CA MET A 48 21.99 -8.15 -11.43
C MET A 48 20.84 -8.22 -12.45
N HIS A 49 20.25 -9.40 -12.63
CA HIS A 49 19.16 -9.66 -13.58
C HIS A 49 17.78 -9.80 -12.92
N ASN A 50 17.67 -9.63 -11.59
CA ASN A 50 16.42 -9.79 -10.85
C ASN A 50 16.00 -8.47 -10.19
N VAL A 51 14.69 -8.35 -9.97
CA VAL A 51 14.11 -7.31 -9.12
C VAL A 51 13.75 -7.92 -7.78
N ILE A 52 14.29 -7.36 -6.70
CA ILE A 52 14.09 -7.83 -5.34
C ILE A 52 13.52 -6.73 -4.46
N CYS A 53 12.88 -7.11 -3.35
CA CYS A 53 12.59 -6.21 -2.25
C CYS A 53 13.87 -6.00 -1.43
N ASP A 54 14.22 -4.75 -1.14
CA ASP A 54 15.46 -4.43 -0.40
C ASP A 54 15.45 -5.02 1.01
N GLU A 55 14.35 -4.84 1.75
CA GLU A 55 14.21 -5.33 3.12
C GLU A 55 14.10 -6.86 3.19
N CYS A 56 13.18 -7.46 2.43
CA CYS A 56 12.93 -8.91 2.51
C CYS A 56 14.03 -9.76 1.83
N ARG A 57 14.83 -9.16 0.94
CA ARG A 57 15.78 -9.85 0.05
C ARG A 57 15.16 -10.96 -0.81
N SER A 58 13.84 -10.92 -1.01
CA SER A 58 13.06 -11.83 -1.85
C SER A 58 12.74 -11.18 -3.19
N TYR A 59 12.22 -11.95 -4.15
CA TYR A 59 11.70 -11.40 -5.40
C TYR A 59 10.65 -10.31 -5.16
N TRP A 60 10.74 -9.25 -5.95
CA TRP A 60 9.73 -8.20 -6.01
C TRP A 60 8.58 -8.63 -6.95
N PRO A 61 7.32 -8.31 -6.62
CA PRO A 61 6.87 -7.71 -5.36
C PRO A 61 6.77 -8.74 -4.23
N CYS A 62 7.29 -8.38 -3.05
CA CYS A 62 7.15 -9.21 -1.85
C CYS A 62 5.70 -9.16 -1.31
N ALA A 63 5.36 -10.04 -0.37
CA ALA A 63 4.01 -10.12 0.19
C ALA A 63 3.55 -8.77 0.77
N THR A 64 4.42 -8.06 1.50
CA THR A 64 4.10 -6.74 2.06
C THR A 64 3.94 -5.69 0.97
N ALA A 65 4.79 -5.68 -0.06
CA ALA A 65 4.70 -4.72 -1.17
C ALA A 65 3.33 -4.79 -1.84
N LYS A 66 2.78 -5.99 -2.07
CA LYS A 66 1.44 -6.20 -2.65
C LYS A 66 0.30 -5.60 -1.79
N LEU A 67 0.53 -5.39 -0.50
CA LEU A 67 -0.47 -4.83 0.42
C LEU A 67 -0.39 -3.31 0.54
N ILE A 68 0.73 -2.70 0.16
CA ILE A 68 1.00 -1.28 0.45
C ILE A 68 1.18 -0.43 -0.81
N TYR A 69 1.50 -1.03 -1.96
CA TYR A 69 1.57 -0.38 -3.27
C TYR A 69 0.32 -0.67 -4.10
N PRO A 70 -0.15 0.28 -4.93
CA PRO A 70 -1.13 -0.04 -5.94
C PRO A 70 -0.50 -0.92 -7.04
N GLU A 71 -1.31 -1.68 -7.76
CA GLU A 71 -0.83 -2.67 -8.74
C GLU A 71 -0.01 -2.05 -9.89
N ASP A 72 -0.21 -0.77 -10.20
CA ASP A 72 0.54 -0.01 -11.21
C ASP A 72 1.93 0.45 -10.73
N GLU A 73 2.18 0.46 -9.42
CA GLU A 73 3.49 0.76 -8.83
C GLU A 73 4.32 -0.51 -8.53
N LEU A 74 3.76 -1.71 -8.71
CA LEU A 74 4.46 -2.99 -8.53
C LEU A 74 5.29 -3.35 -9.77
#